data_AF-X0V384-F1
#
_entry.id   AF-X0V384-F1
#
_cell.length_a   1.000
_cell.length_b   1.000
_cell.length_c   1.000
_cell.angle_alpha   90.00
_cell.angle_beta   90.00
_cell.angle_gamma   90.00
#
_symmetry.space_group_name_H-M   'P 1'
#
loop_
_entity.id
_entity.type
_entity.pdbx_description
1 polymer ?
#
loop_
_entity_poly.entity_id
_entity_poly.type
_entity_poly.pdbx_seq_one_letter_code
_entity_poly.pdbx_strand_id
1 'polypeptide(L)'
;GKHFHVVISLFNVFFMRLERGNVKPVRYGVDEDGLDDLESFGVKVFEDFTWKHMLDFYTCADCGRCSDRCPANAVGRPLSPRFISIKGRDYAFKHYPLIGSNGGEPKPLIGNIYSEDEIWSCTTCGACEQECPLGIEYIDKIVDLRRGMVDEGMVPQSLQKA
;
A
#
# COMPACT_ATOMS: atom_id res chain seq x y z
N GLY A 1 19.57 -2.78 -1.80
CA GLY A 1 20.63 -3.81 -1.94
C GLY A 1 20.01 -5.20 -2.03
N LYS A 2 20.66 -6.15 -2.72
CA LYS A 2 20.08 -7.49 -3.03
C LYS A 2 19.59 -8.26 -1.80
N HIS A 3 20.25 -8.08 -0.64
CA HIS A 3 19.89 -8.75 0.62
C HIS A 3 19.10 -7.90 1.61
N PHE A 4 18.70 -6.67 1.24
CA PHE A 4 18.03 -5.77 2.17
C PHE A 4 16.70 -6.35 2.68
N HIS A 5 15.93 -7.00 1.78
CA HIS A 5 14.68 -7.67 2.15
C HIS A 5 14.88 -8.78 3.19
N VAL A 6 16.03 -9.46 3.21
CA VAL A 6 16.31 -10.55 4.18
C VAL A 6 16.43 -9.98 5.59
N VAL A 7 17.23 -8.92 5.77
CA VAL A 7 17.41 -8.28 7.08
C VAL A 7 16.09 -7.66 7.56
N ILE A 8 15.41 -6.95 6.67
CA ILE A 8 14.16 -6.25 7.00
C ILE A 8 13.00 -7.23 7.28
N SER A 9 13.01 -8.42 6.67
CA SER A 9 11.98 -9.43 6.92
C SER A 9 11.85 -9.84 8.38
N LEU A 10 12.96 -9.89 9.12
CA LEU A 10 12.93 -10.20 10.56
C LEU A 10 12.10 -9.18 11.32
N PHE A 11 12.31 -7.89 11.04
CA PHE A 11 11.55 -6.81 11.65
C PHE A 11 10.10 -6.83 11.22
N ASN A 12 9.82 -7.10 9.95
CA ASN A 12 8.43 -7.14 9.49
C ASN A 12 7.64 -8.30 10.07
N VAL A 13 8.25 -9.48 10.20
CA VAL A 13 7.63 -10.62 10.89
C VAL A 13 7.43 -10.31 12.37
N PHE A 14 8.38 -9.62 13.02
CA PHE A 14 8.22 -9.19 14.41
C PHE A 14 7.05 -8.20 14.59
N PHE A 15 6.88 -7.25 13.68
CA PHE A 15 5.81 -6.25 13.70
C PHE A 15 4.59 -6.63 12.86
N MET A 16 4.45 -7.90 12.46
CA MET A 16 3.33 -8.32 11.62
C MET A 16 2.03 -8.31 12.43
N ARG A 17 0.93 -8.01 11.76
CA ARG A 17 -0.39 -8.16 12.35
C ARG A 17 -0.75 -9.63 12.58
N LEU A 18 -1.02 -10.00 13.83
CA LEU A 18 -1.48 -11.34 14.21
C LEU A 18 -2.97 -11.55 13.90
N GLU A 19 -3.79 -10.54 14.19
CA GLU A 19 -5.23 -10.54 13.90
C GLU A 19 -5.49 -9.97 12.51
N ARG A 20 -5.67 -10.86 11.53
CA ARG A 20 -5.94 -10.50 10.13
C ARG A 20 -7.41 -10.13 9.93
N GLY A 21 -7.68 -9.28 8.94
CA GLY A 21 -9.04 -8.85 8.58
C GLY A 21 -9.43 -7.46 9.11
N ASN A 22 -8.67 -6.93 10.07
CA ASN A 22 -8.86 -5.58 10.58
C ASN A 22 -8.13 -4.59 9.67
N VAL A 23 -8.81 -3.52 9.27
CA VAL A 23 -8.23 -2.41 8.51
C VAL A 23 -7.80 -1.32 9.48
N LYS A 24 -6.63 -0.72 9.26
CA LYS A 24 -6.18 0.37 10.14
C LYS A 24 -7.15 1.57 10.12
N PRO A 25 -7.24 2.33 11.23
CA PRO A 25 -8.05 3.56 11.27
C PRO A 25 -7.59 4.56 10.21
N VAL A 26 -8.47 5.52 9.88
CA VAL A 26 -8.17 6.61 8.93
C VAL A 26 -6.96 7.40 9.41
N ARG A 27 -6.98 7.79 10.69
CA ARG A 27 -5.88 8.44 11.40
C ARG A 27 -5.75 7.84 12.79
N TYR A 28 -4.55 7.44 13.19
CA TYR A 28 -4.32 6.93 14.55
C TYR A 28 -4.44 8.08 15.56
N GLY A 29 -5.14 7.84 16.66
CA GLY A 29 -5.33 8.81 17.74
C GLY A 29 -6.38 9.90 17.47
N VAL A 30 -7.22 9.72 16.45
CA VAL A 30 -8.37 10.58 16.15
C VAL A 30 -9.63 9.73 16.29
N ASP A 31 -10.54 10.18 17.16
CA ASP A 31 -11.85 9.57 17.34
C ASP A 31 -12.80 9.95 16.19
N GLU A 32 -13.92 9.24 16.05
CA GLU A 32 -14.86 9.43 14.93
C GLU A 32 -15.33 10.89 14.79
N ASP A 33 -15.61 11.56 15.91
CA ASP A 33 -16.07 12.96 15.94
C ASP A 33 -15.01 13.95 15.39
N GLY A 34 -13.72 13.59 15.44
CA GLY A 34 -12.62 14.42 14.96
C GLY A 34 -12.21 14.15 13.51
N LEU A 35 -12.87 13.22 12.82
CA LEU A 35 -12.55 12.89 11.43
C LEU A 35 -12.95 14.00 10.46
N ASP A 36 -14.06 14.71 10.74
CA ASP A 36 -14.56 15.80 9.90
C ASP A 36 -13.65 17.04 9.93
N ASP A 37 -12.81 17.16 10.97
CA ASP A 37 -11.84 18.24 11.13
C ASP A 37 -10.51 17.97 10.40
N LEU A 38 -10.36 16.80 9.78
CA LEU A 38 -9.13 16.45 9.06
C LEU A 38 -9.08 17.18 7.71
N GLU A 39 -8.00 17.94 7.50
CA GLU A 39 -7.76 18.63 6.23
C GLU A 39 -7.58 17.66 5.04
N SER A 40 -7.03 16.47 5.29
CA SER A 40 -6.93 15.41 4.29
C SER A 40 -6.74 14.04 4.93
N PHE A 41 -7.06 12.99 4.18
CA PHE A 41 -6.88 11.61 4.62
C PHE A 41 -6.44 10.67 3.50
N GLY A 42 -5.88 9.52 3.91
CA GLY A 42 -5.31 8.53 2.99
C GLY A 42 -3.89 8.89 2.54
N VAL A 43 -3.48 8.31 1.42
CA VAL A 43 -2.12 8.46 0.86
C VAL A 43 -2.23 8.98 -0.58
N LYS A 44 -1.69 10.17 -0.82
CA LYS A 44 -1.72 10.87 -2.11
C LYS A 44 -0.33 11.00 -2.71
N VAL A 45 0.66 11.32 -1.87
CA VAL A 45 2.08 11.39 -2.21
C VAL A 45 2.86 10.31 -1.45
N PHE A 46 4.10 10.06 -1.85
CA PHE A 46 4.88 8.96 -1.30
C PHE A 46 5.19 9.14 0.19
N GLU A 47 5.33 10.39 0.64
CA GLU A 47 5.59 10.79 2.02
C GLU A 47 4.43 10.48 2.97
N ASP A 48 3.21 10.28 2.46
CA ASP A 48 2.04 9.96 3.28
C ASP A 48 2.06 8.51 3.78
N PHE A 49 2.87 7.64 3.16
CA PHE A 49 2.97 6.26 3.61
C PHE A 49 3.53 6.17 5.03
N THR A 50 2.86 5.40 5.89
CA THR A 50 3.32 5.14 7.25
C THR A 50 4.66 4.39 7.27
N TRP A 51 5.37 4.45 8.40
CA TRP A 51 6.60 3.68 8.61
C TRP A 51 6.41 2.17 8.36
N LYS A 52 5.24 1.62 8.73
CA LYS A 52 4.91 0.20 8.50
C LYS A 52 4.71 -0.11 7.02
N HIS A 53 4.10 0.81 6.26
CA HIS A 53 3.99 0.68 4.81
C HIS A 53 5.38 0.63 4.16
N MET A 54 6.27 1.50 4.59
CA MET A 54 7.65 1.55 4.13
C MET A 54 8.41 0.25 4.46
N LEU A 55 8.26 -0.26 5.69
CA LEU A 55 8.85 -1.53 6.11
C LEU A 55 8.41 -2.68 5.20
N ASP A 56 7.11 -2.75 4.91
CA ASP A 56 6.53 -3.77 4.04
C ASP A 56 7.07 -3.72 2.60
N PHE A 57 7.25 -2.52 2.04
CA PHE A 57 7.84 -2.36 0.70
C PHE A 57 9.25 -2.96 0.62
N TYR A 58 10.08 -2.66 1.60
CA TYR A 58 11.45 -3.19 1.66
C TYR A 58 11.53 -4.67 2.00
N THR A 59 10.50 -5.21 2.66
CA THR A 59 10.41 -6.63 3.02
C THR A 59 10.11 -7.53 1.83
N CYS A 60 9.43 -7.03 0.80
CA CYS A 60 9.00 -7.85 -0.33
C CYS A 60 10.17 -8.57 -1.01
N ALA A 61 10.12 -9.91 -0.98
CA ALA A 61 11.09 -10.81 -1.61
C ALA A 61 10.73 -11.18 -3.06
N ASP A 62 9.70 -10.56 -3.66
CA ASP A 62 9.29 -10.79 -5.05
C ASP A 62 8.96 -12.27 -5.38
N CYS A 63 8.41 -13.01 -4.41
CA CYS A 63 8.17 -14.46 -4.54
C CYS A 63 6.91 -14.87 -5.30
N GLY A 64 5.99 -13.96 -5.64
CA GLY A 64 4.79 -14.27 -6.44
C GLY A 64 3.54 -14.69 -5.66
N ARG A 65 3.68 -15.33 -4.49
CA ARG A 65 2.56 -16.00 -3.78
C ARG A 65 1.32 -15.15 -3.58
N CYS A 66 1.49 -13.89 -3.21
CA CYS A 66 0.39 -12.96 -2.99
C CYS A 66 -0.39 -12.62 -4.27
N SER A 67 0.28 -12.59 -5.42
CA SER A 67 -0.34 -12.36 -6.73
C SER A 67 -0.95 -13.63 -7.30
N ASP A 68 -0.29 -14.79 -7.14
CA ASP A 68 -0.80 -16.08 -7.62
C ASP A 68 -2.12 -16.47 -6.94
N ARG A 69 -2.32 -16.00 -5.71
CA ARG A 69 -3.53 -16.26 -4.91
C ARG A 69 -4.50 -15.09 -4.87
N CYS A 70 -4.21 -14.00 -5.58
CA CYS A 70 -5.13 -12.87 -5.66
C CYS A 70 -6.28 -13.19 -6.64
N PRO A 71 -7.56 -13.17 -6.20
CA PRO A 71 -8.68 -13.47 -7.09
C PRO A 71 -8.85 -12.44 -8.21
N ALA A 72 -8.56 -11.16 -7.94
CA ALA A 72 -8.60 -10.11 -8.96
C ALA A 72 -7.55 -10.37 -10.07
N ASN A 73 -6.32 -10.72 -9.68
CA ASN A 73 -5.27 -11.12 -10.62
C ASN A 73 -5.67 -12.35 -11.43
N ALA A 74 -6.25 -13.37 -10.77
CA ALA A 74 -6.66 -14.63 -11.41
C ALA A 74 -7.71 -14.45 -12.51
N VAL A 75 -8.58 -13.45 -12.40
CA VAL A 75 -9.58 -13.12 -13.43
C VAL A 75 -9.11 -12.03 -14.41
N GLY A 76 -7.82 -11.70 -14.41
CA GLY A 76 -7.22 -10.76 -15.36
C GLY A 76 -7.46 -9.28 -15.08
N ARG A 77 -7.89 -8.91 -13.86
CA ARG A 77 -7.92 -7.49 -13.45
C ARG A 77 -6.50 -6.96 -13.28
N PRO A 78 -6.26 -5.66 -13.48
CA PRO A 78 -4.91 -5.06 -13.45
C PRO A 78 -4.34 -4.90 -12.02
N LEU A 79 -4.50 -5.89 -11.14
CA LEU A 79 -3.96 -5.89 -9.78
C LEU A 79 -3.02 -7.06 -9.56
N SER A 80 -1.80 -6.74 -9.13
CA SER A 80 -0.84 -7.70 -8.60
C SER A 80 -0.33 -7.16 -7.26
N PRO A 81 -0.74 -7.72 -6.10
CA PRO A 81 -0.26 -7.28 -4.79
C PRO A 81 1.26 -7.21 -4.69
N ARG A 82 1.97 -8.15 -5.35
CA ARG A 82 3.43 -8.13 -5.46
C ARG A 82 3.95 -6.83 -6.09
N PHE A 83 3.34 -6.38 -7.19
CA PHE A 83 3.78 -5.17 -7.88
C PHE A 83 3.47 -3.89 -7.11
N ILE A 84 2.43 -3.87 -6.27
CA ILE A 84 2.22 -2.76 -5.34
C ILE A 84 3.47 -2.54 -4.47
N SER A 85 3.99 -3.60 -3.86
CA SER A 85 5.19 -3.49 -3.02
C SER A 85 6.46 -3.16 -3.79
N ILE A 86 6.66 -3.79 -4.95
CA ILE A 86 7.89 -3.61 -5.74
C ILE A 86 7.95 -2.20 -6.33
N LYS A 87 6.86 -1.68 -6.90
CA LYS A 87 6.79 -0.32 -7.43
C LYS A 87 7.09 0.71 -6.33
N GLY A 88 6.48 0.58 -5.16
CA GLY A 88 6.74 1.45 -4.01
C GLY A 88 8.19 1.38 -3.54
N ARG A 89 8.75 0.17 -3.42
CA ARG A 89 10.16 -0.05 -3.05
C ARG A 89 11.14 0.57 -4.04
N ASP A 90 10.91 0.34 -5.34
CA ASP A 90 11.81 0.80 -6.38
C ASP A 90 11.76 2.32 -6.52
N TYR A 91 10.58 2.93 -6.32
CA TYR A 91 10.43 4.38 -6.17
C TYR A 91 11.23 4.88 -4.96
N ALA A 92 11.09 4.23 -3.80
CA ALA A 92 11.80 4.61 -2.58
C ALA A 92 13.33 4.62 -2.79
N PHE A 93 13.89 3.55 -3.36
CA PHE A 93 15.32 3.46 -3.63
C PHE A 93 15.82 4.50 -4.63
N LYS A 94 15.00 4.88 -5.61
CA LYS A 94 15.37 5.85 -6.64
C LYS A 94 15.32 7.29 -6.13
N HIS A 95 14.36 7.62 -5.27
CA HIS A 95 14.07 8.99 -4.87
C HIS A 95 14.56 9.38 -3.46
N TYR A 96 14.85 8.39 -2.61
CA TYR A 96 15.31 8.62 -1.24
C TYR A 96 16.60 7.83 -0.97
N PRO A 97 17.72 8.21 -1.61
CA PRO A 97 19.00 7.55 -1.40
C PRO A 97 19.54 7.82 0.01
N LEU A 98 20.22 6.84 0.61
CA LEU A 98 20.84 7.01 1.94
C LEU A 98 21.95 8.09 1.96
N ILE A 99 22.55 8.39 0.81
CA ILE A 99 23.60 9.40 0.64
C ILE A 99 23.22 10.25 -0.58
N GLY A 100 23.01 11.55 -0.37
CA GLY A 100 22.60 12.50 -1.39
C GLY A 100 21.45 13.40 -0.94
N SER A 101 20.87 14.17 -1.86
CA SER A 101 19.64 14.91 -1.62
C SER A 101 18.45 13.96 -1.70
N ASN A 102 17.63 13.92 -0.65
CA ASN A 102 16.37 13.19 -0.63
C ASN A 102 15.27 14.01 -1.29
N GLY A 103 14.44 13.36 -2.10
CA GLY A 103 13.17 13.90 -2.58
C GLY A 103 13.31 14.93 -3.70
N GLY A 104 12.39 14.84 -4.65
CA GLY A 104 12.01 15.97 -5.51
C GLY A 104 10.70 16.57 -5.00
N GLU A 105 10.06 17.44 -5.77
CA GLU A 105 8.70 17.88 -5.42
C GLU A 105 7.76 16.67 -5.29
N PRO A 106 6.86 16.65 -4.27
CA PRO A 106 5.90 15.58 -4.08
C PRO A 106 5.09 15.33 -5.34
N LYS A 107 5.04 14.08 -5.78
CA LYS A 107 4.29 13.68 -6.98
C LYS A 107 3.10 12.82 -6.58
N PRO A 108 1.94 12.99 -7.24
CA PRO A 108 0.80 12.09 -7.06
C PRO A 108 1.24 10.64 -7.30
N LEU A 109 0.80 9.73 -6.43
CA LEU A 109 1.07 8.30 -6.57
C LEU A 109 0.28 7.68 -7.72
N ILE A 110 -0.98 8.09 -7.85
CA ILE A 110 -1.87 7.67 -8.93
C ILE A 110 -1.49 8.40 -10.22
N GLY A 111 -1.37 7.65 -11.31
CA GLY A 111 -0.89 8.16 -12.61
C GLY A 111 0.63 8.19 -12.75
N ASN A 112 1.39 7.95 -11.67
CA ASN A 112 2.85 7.91 -11.69
C ASN A 112 3.39 6.52 -11.30
N ILE A 113 3.09 6.07 -10.08
CA ILE A 113 3.54 4.76 -9.57
C ILE A 113 2.46 3.70 -9.79
N TYR A 114 1.21 4.04 -9.48
CA TYR A 114 0.06 3.14 -9.56
C TYR A 114 -0.98 3.68 -10.53
N SER A 115 -1.77 2.81 -11.14
CA SER A 115 -2.97 3.23 -11.89
C SER A 115 -4.20 3.20 -10.99
N GLU A 116 -5.20 4.03 -11.29
CA GLU A 116 -6.49 4.02 -10.60
C GLU A 116 -7.11 2.62 -10.61
N ASP A 117 -7.20 2.00 -11.80
CA ASP A 117 -7.78 0.67 -11.97
C ASP A 117 -7.06 -0.43 -11.16
N GLU A 118 -5.73 -0.33 -11.00
CA GLU A 118 -4.95 -1.27 -10.19
C GLU A 118 -5.41 -1.23 -8.73
N ILE A 119 -5.60 -0.03 -8.19
CA ILE A 119 -6.00 0.16 -6.78
C ILE A 119 -7.47 -0.23 -6.57
N TRP A 120 -8.37 0.15 -7.48
CA TRP A 120 -9.80 -0.19 -7.35
C TRP A 120 -10.13 -1.66 -7.66
N SER A 121 -9.23 -2.39 -8.32
CA SER A 121 -9.41 -3.83 -8.56
C SER A 121 -9.34 -4.70 -7.31
N CYS A 122 -8.83 -4.19 -6.18
CA CYS A 122 -8.74 -4.97 -4.94
C CYS A 122 -10.13 -5.20 -4.31
N THR A 123 -10.46 -6.45 -4.02
CA THR A 123 -11.74 -6.78 -3.36
C THR A 123 -11.62 -6.90 -1.84
N THR A 124 -10.47 -6.50 -1.27
CA THR A 124 -10.15 -6.62 0.16
C THR A 124 -10.40 -8.03 0.74
N CYS A 125 -10.24 -9.07 -0.09
CA CYS A 125 -10.48 -10.47 0.30
C CYS A 125 -9.42 -11.07 1.24
N GLY A 126 -8.25 -10.44 1.35
CA GLY A 126 -7.16 -10.86 2.25
C GLY A 126 -6.29 -12.04 1.83
N ALA A 127 -6.55 -12.68 0.68
CA ALA A 127 -5.74 -13.82 0.21
C ALA A 127 -4.23 -13.50 0.11
N CYS A 128 -3.87 -12.29 -0.31
CA CYS A 128 -2.49 -11.85 -0.44
C CYS A 128 -1.73 -11.81 0.90
N GLU A 129 -2.39 -11.39 1.98
CA GLU A 129 -1.82 -11.34 3.32
C GLU A 129 -1.79 -12.73 3.97
N GLN A 130 -2.75 -13.60 3.63
CA GLN A 130 -2.75 -14.99 4.09
C GLN A 130 -1.57 -15.78 3.56
N GLU A 131 -1.21 -15.52 2.31
CA GLU A 131 -0.21 -16.29 1.56
C GLU A 131 1.20 -15.71 1.65
N CYS A 132 1.35 -14.51 2.21
CA CYS A 132 2.65 -13.86 2.34
C CYS A 132 3.47 -14.49 3.48
N PRO A 133 4.62 -15.14 3.17
CA PRO A 133 5.45 -15.77 4.19
C PRO A 133 6.20 -14.75 5.06
N LEU A 134 6.19 -13.47 4.66
CA LEU A 134 6.90 -12.38 5.35
C LEU A 134 5.95 -11.41 6.07
N GLY A 135 4.65 -11.73 6.15
CA GLY A 135 3.67 -10.90 6.88
C GLY A 135 3.45 -9.51 6.29
N ILE A 136 3.55 -9.35 4.97
CA ILE A 136 3.30 -8.05 4.32
C ILE A 136 1.80 -7.71 4.34
N GLU A 137 1.48 -6.51 4.82
CA GLU A 137 0.10 -6.01 4.94
C GLU A 137 -0.28 -5.22 3.67
N TYR A 138 -0.84 -5.89 2.67
CA TYR A 138 -1.21 -5.26 1.40
C TYR A 138 -2.48 -4.42 1.49
N ILE A 139 -3.46 -4.83 2.30
CA ILE A 139 -4.80 -4.24 2.31
C ILE A 139 -4.76 -2.80 2.80
N ASP A 140 -4.05 -2.52 3.89
CA ASP A 140 -4.01 -1.17 4.45
C ASP A 140 -3.43 -0.14 3.47
N LYS A 141 -2.43 -0.53 2.68
CA LYS A 141 -1.84 0.33 1.64
C LYS A 141 -2.88 0.64 0.56
N ILE A 142 -3.60 -0.37 0.11
CA ILE A 142 -4.66 -0.22 -0.89
C ILE A 142 -5.80 0.65 -0.36
N VAL A 143 -6.25 0.40 0.88
CA VAL A 143 -7.32 1.19 1.50
C VAL A 143 -6.89 2.64 1.67
N ASP A 144 -5.65 2.90 2.08
CA ASP A 144 -5.15 4.26 2.21
C ASP A 144 -5.01 4.99 0.86
N LEU A 145 -4.57 4.28 -0.19
CA LEU A 145 -4.58 4.83 -1.55
C LEU A 145 -6.02 5.14 -2.00
N ARG A 146 -6.99 4.29 -1.68
CA ARG A 146 -8.42 4.57 -1.95
C ARG A 146 -8.92 5.77 -1.18
N ARG A 147 -8.57 5.88 0.11
CA ARG A 147 -8.89 7.04 0.94
C ARG A 147 -8.36 8.33 0.32
N GLY A 148 -7.10 8.34 -0.15
CA GLY A 148 -6.51 9.48 -0.83
C GLY A 148 -7.22 9.82 -2.14
N MET A 149 -7.55 8.81 -2.95
CA MET A 149 -8.33 9.00 -4.18
C MET A 149 -9.74 9.54 -3.91
N VAL A 150 -10.43 9.06 -2.88
CA VAL A 150 -11.75 9.55 -2.47
C VAL A 150 -11.67 11.01 -2.04
N ASP A 151 -10.67 11.37 -1.25
CA ASP A 151 -10.43 12.75 -0.80
C ASP A 151 -10.13 13.70 -1.97
N GLU A 152 -9.48 13.21 -3.03
CA GLU A 152 -9.21 13.95 -4.27
C GLU A 152 -10.37 13.88 -5.30
N GLY A 153 -11.48 13.22 -4.97
CA GLY A 153 -12.65 13.07 -5.85
C GLY A 153 -12.48 12.05 -6.99
N MET A 154 -11.40 11.27 -7.00
CA MET A 154 -11.10 10.19 -7.96
C MET A 154 -11.78 8.88 -7.58
N VAL A 155 -13.11 8.85 -7.67
CA VAL A 155 -13.92 7.65 -7.35
C VAL A 155 -14.56 7.08 -8.62
N PRO A 156 -14.45 5.77 -8.92
CA PRO A 156 -15.08 5.17 -10.08
C PRO A 156 -16.59 5.41 -10.10
N GLN A 157 -17.14 5.72 -11.29
CA GLN A 157 -18.58 6.02 -11.45
C GLN A 157 -19.50 4.88 -10.97
N SER A 158 -19.04 3.63 -11.01
CA SER A 158 -19.81 2.49 -10.52
C SER A 158 -20.03 2.52 -9.00
N LEU A 159 -19.16 3.18 -8.25
CA LEU A 159 -19.26 3.32 -6.78
C LEU A 159 -20.05 4.57 -6.37
N GLN A 160 -20.12 5.59 -7.22
CA GLN A 160 -20.85 6.84 -6.93
C GLN A 160 -22.38 6.70 -7.10
N LYS A 161 -22.86 5.65 -7.76
CA LYS A 161 -24.27 5.43 -8.08
C LYS A 161 -25.00 4.47 -7.12
N ALA A 162 -24.36 4.10 -6.01
CA ALA A 162 -24.91 3.20 -5.00
C ALA A 162 -25.64 3.95 -3.90
#